data_AF-A0A2S8B5K1-F1
#
_entry.id   AF-A0A2S8B5K1-F1
#
_cell.length_a   1.000
_cell.length_b   1.000
_cell.length_c   1.000
_cell.angle_alpha   90.00
_cell.angle_beta   90.00
_cell.angle_gamma   90.00
#
_symmetry.space_group_name_H-M   'P 1'
#
loop_
_entity.id
_entity.type
_entity.pdbx_description
1 polymer ?
#
loop_
_entity_poly.entity_id
_entity_poly.type
_entity_poly.pdbx_seq_one_letter_code
_entity_poly.pdbx_strand_id
1 'polypeptide(L)'
;MQPHPGLIENHERNFDMNTHSIIAAPGKPPTAFSMHHAAYLATVATYEAHCAAHEPADKESPLWRDYEASYEQLVAAMFETGVAAIKVPAANAVEVATKLAIIRAQEYWDCGGETMIPIVNALADDAMRFANGGAA
;
A
#
# COMPACT_ATOMS: atom_id res chain seq x y z
N MET A 1 13.33 -21.14 9.33
CA MET A 1 12.53 -20.29 8.43
C MET A 1 13.49 -19.70 7.42
N GLN A 2 13.38 -20.09 6.16
CA GLN A 2 14.20 -19.53 5.08
C GLN A 2 13.46 -18.33 4.47
N PRO A 3 14.16 -17.25 4.10
CA PRO A 3 13.55 -16.14 3.38
C PRO A 3 13.11 -16.61 1.98
N HIS A 4 11.91 -16.22 1.57
CA HIS A 4 11.34 -16.57 0.27
C HIS A 4 12.05 -15.79 -0.86
N PRO A 5 12.63 -16.46 -1.87
CA PRO A 5 13.41 -15.82 -2.94
C PRO A 5 12.64 -14.90 -3.89
N GLY A 6 11.30 -14.82 -3.78
CA GLY A 6 10.44 -14.14 -4.76
C GLY A 6 10.18 -12.65 -4.51
N LEU A 7 10.55 -12.12 -3.34
CA LEU A 7 10.21 -10.73 -2.96
C LEU A 7 11.11 -9.66 -3.59
N ILE A 8 12.14 -10.04 -4.37
CA ILE A 8 13.17 -9.09 -4.84
C ILE A 8 13.20 -8.92 -6.38
N GLU A 9 12.49 -9.73 -7.17
CA GLU A 9 12.66 -9.72 -8.64
C GLU A 9 11.64 -8.89 -9.44
N ASN A 10 10.68 -8.19 -8.81
CA ASN A 10 9.69 -7.39 -9.54
C ASN A 10 9.94 -5.87 -9.54
N HIS A 11 11.13 -5.41 -9.12
CA HIS A 11 11.46 -3.98 -8.95
C HIS A 11 11.70 -3.19 -10.27
N GLU A 12 11.49 -3.77 -11.44
CA GLU A 12 11.68 -3.11 -12.74
C GLU A 12 10.37 -2.91 -13.53
N ARG A 13 9.35 -2.34 -12.89
CA ARG A 13 8.18 -1.82 -13.62
C ARG A 13 7.96 -0.34 -13.32
N ASN A 14 8.64 0.49 -14.11
CA ASN A 14 8.25 1.83 -14.56
C ASN A 14 7.11 2.47 -13.75
N PHE A 15 7.43 2.97 -12.56
CA PHE A 15 6.65 4.06 -11.99
C PHE A 15 7.31 5.35 -12.46
N ASP A 16 6.69 5.95 -13.48
CA ASP A 16 7.03 7.26 -13.99
C ASP A 16 7.06 8.23 -12.81
N MET A 17 8.27 8.61 -12.42
CA MET A 17 8.59 9.37 -11.22
C MET A 17 8.31 10.87 -11.45
N ASN A 18 7.13 11.17 -12.01
CA ASN A 18 6.73 12.53 -12.26
C ASN A 18 6.11 13.11 -10.99
N THR A 19 6.95 13.88 -10.31
CA THR A 19 6.71 14.82 -9.21
C THR A 19 5.27 15.32 -9.14
N HIS A 20 4.39 14.61 -8.43
CA HIS A 20 3.14 15.20 -7.95
C HIS A 20 3.43 15.76 -6.57
N SER A 21 3.90 17.00 -6.54
CA SER A 21 3.61 17.89 -5.43
C SER A 21 2.09 17.86 -5.25
N ILE A 22 1.59 17.09 -4.28
CA ILE A 22 0.16 17.06 -3.94
C ILE A 22 -0.13 18.36 -3.18
N ILE A 23 -0.08 19.48 -3.91
CA ILE A 23 -0.84 20.66 -3.53
C ILE A 23 -2.28 20.21 -3.72
N ALA A 24 -2.96 19.93 -2.60
CA ALA A 24 -4.38 19.60 -2.58
C ALA A 24 -5.11 20.60 -3.47
N ALA A 25 -5.75 20.12 -4.54
CA ALA A 25 -6.64 20.96 -5.34
C ALA A 25 -7.68 21.57 -4.37
N PRO A 26 -7.83 22.90 -4.30
CA PRO A 26 -8.78 23.49 -3.39
C PRO A 26 -10.19 23.11 -3.84
N GLY A 27 -10.96 22.38 -3.01
CA GLY A 27 -12.41 22.30 -3.24
C GLY A 27 -13.19 21.11 -2.69
N LYS A 28 -12.57 19.99 -2.27
CA LYS A 28 -13.32 18.87 -1.65
C LYS A 28 -12.77 18.54 -0.26
N PRO A 29 -13.63 18.41 0.77
CA PRO A 29 -13.20 17.93 2.07
C PRO A 29 -12.63 16.51 1.96
N PRO A 30 -11.65 16.14 2.79
CA PRO A 30 -11.09 14.79 2.76
C PRO A 30 -12.18 13.76 3.09
N THR A 31 -12.19 12.67 2.32
CA THR A 31 -12.95 11.46 2.65
C THR A 31 -12.17 10.64 3.68
N ALA A 32 -12.86 9.74 4.39
CA ALA A 32 -12.20 8.79 5.28
C ALA A 32 -11.11 8.00 4.53
N PHE A 33 -11.42 7.50 3.33
CA PHE A 33 -10.44 6.83 2.47
C PHE A 33 -9.23 7.71 2.18
N SER A 34 -9.42 8.97 1.76
CA SER A 34 -8.30 9.87 1.42
C SER A 34 -7.34 10.12 2.60
N MET A 35 -7.85 10.15 3.83
CA MET A 35 -7.02 10.29 5.04
C MET A 35 -6.16 9.04 5.29
N HIS A 36 -6.74 7.84 5.17
CA HIS A 36 -5.99 6.59 5.34
C HIS A 36 -5.05 6.32 4.17
N HIS A 37 -5.45 6.65 2.95
CA HIS A 37 -4.60 6.55 1.77
C HIS A 37 -3.38 7.46 1.88
N ALA A 38 -3.53 8.69 2.40
CA ALA A 38 -2.39 9.56 2.67
C ALA A 38 -1.41 8.96 3.70
N ALA A 39 -1.93 8.31 4.75
CA ALA A 39 -1.08 7.60 5.71
C ALA A 39 -0.32 6.43 5.08
N TYR A 40 -0.98 5.64 4.22
CA TYR A 40 -0.33 4.58 3.43
C TYR A 40 0.76 5.14 2.50
N LEU A 41 0.49 6.22 1.77
CA LEU A 41 1.52 6.83 0.92
C LEU A 41 2.72 7.35 1.72
N ALA A 42 2.50 7.87 2.93
CA ALA A 42 3.57 8.31 3.80
C ALA A 42 4.44 7.15 4.31
N THR A 43 3.84 5.99 4.63
CA THR A 43 4.61 4.79 5.04
C THR A 43 5.39 4.20 3.88
N VAL A 44 4.80 4.13 2.68
CA VAL A 44 5.50 3.73 1.44
C VAL A 44 6.71 4.63 1.19
N ALA A 45 6.52 5.96 1.19
CA ALA A 45 7.61 6.90 0.95
C ALA A 45 8.72 6.80 2.00
N THR A 46 8.37 6.52 3.27
CA THR A 46 9.35 6.34 4.34
C THR A 46 10.15 5.06 4.16
N TYR A 47 9.50 3.95 3.79
CA TYR A 47 10.15 2.68 3.48
C TYR A 47 11.11 2.84 2.30
N GLU A 48 10.64 3.41 1.18
CA GLU A 48 11.45 3.60 -0.02
C GLU A 48 12.67 4.50 0.24
N ALA A 49 12.48 5.59 0.99
CA ALA A 49 13.58 6.48 1.36
C ALA A 49 14.62 5.78 2.26
N HIS A 50 14.18 4.94 3.20
CA HIS A 50 15.07 4.15 4.04
C HIS A 50 15.89 3.16 3.21
N CYS A 51 15.22 2.42 2.32
CA CYS A 51 15.89 1.47 1.42
C CYS A 51 16.94 2.17 0.56
N ALA A 52 16.54 3.24 -0.13
CA ALA A 52 17.45 3.98 -1.01
C ALA A 52 18.67 4.58 -0.29
N ALA A 53 18.54 4.95 0.99
CA ALA A 53 19.61 5.56 1.77
C ALA A 53 20.57 4.54 2.41
N HIS A 54 20.11 3.32 2.67
CA HIS A 54 20.80 2.36 3.53
C HIS A 54 21.06 1.00 2.91
N GLU A 55 20.59 0.74 1.68
CA GLU A 55 20.83 -0.50 0.96
C GLU A 55 22.35 -0.74 0.74
N PRO A 56 22.89 -1.89 1.21
CA PRO A 56 24.24 -2.30 0.88
C PRO A 56 24.40 -2.57 -0.62
N ALA A 57 25.63 -2.45 -1.14
CA ALA A 57 25.91 -2.61 -2.57
C ALA A 57 25.52 -3.99 -3.15
N ASP A 58 25.49 -5.03 -2.30
CA ASP A 58 25.09 -6.37 -2.67
C ASP A 58 24.51 -7.14 -1.47
N LYS A 59 23.85 -8.27 -1.77
CA LYS A 59 23.20 -9.15 -0.79
C LYS A 59 24.16 -10.06 -0.03
N GLU A 60 25.40 -10.18 -0.48
CA GLU A 60 26.43 -10.98 0.19
C GLU A 60 27.12 -10.17 1.31
N SER A 61 26.88 -8.86 1.35
CA SER A 61 27.32 -7.97 2.42
C SER A 61 26.95 -8.54 3.79
N PRO A 62 27.88 -8.57 4.76
CA PRO A 62 27.57 -8.99 6.12
C PRO A 62 26.52 -8.10 6.80
N LEU A 63 26.31 -6.87 6.28
CA LEU A 63 25.30 -5.93 6.75
C LEU A 63 23.91 -6.16 6.16
N TRP A 64 23.76 -7.07 5.17
CA TRP A 64 22.47 -7.29 4.50
C TRP A 64 21.37 -7.68 5.48
N ARG A 65 21.67 -8.57 6.42
CA ARG A 65 20.70 -8.98 7.45
C ARG A 65 20.31 -7.86 8.40
N ASP A 66 21.27 -7.02 8.77
CA ASP A 66 20.99 -5.87 9.64
C ASP A 66 20.17 -4.81 8.89
N TYR A 67 20.44 -4.62 7.60
CA TYR A 67 19.63 -3.81 6.71
C TYR A 67 18.20 -4.34 6.60
N GLU A 68 18.00 -5.63 6.34
CA GLU A 68 16.66 -6.26 6.30
C GLU A 68 15.89 -6.06 7.61
N ALA A 69 16.56 -6.31 8.75
CA ALA A 69 15.96 -6.12 10.07
C ALA A 69 15.61 -4.64 10.34
N SER A 70 16.38 -3.70 9.80
CA SER A 70 16.20 -2.27 10.06
C SER A 70 14.88 -1.70 9.50
N TYR A 71 14.35 -2.27 8.41
CA TYR A 71 13.12 -1.81 7.78
C TYR A 71 11.91 -2.72 8.04
N GLU A 72 12.04 -3.80 8.80
CA GLU A 72 10.94 -4.74 9.07
C GLU A 72 9.69 -4.02 9.63
N GLN A 73 9.90 -3.07 10.54
CA GLN A 73 8.81 -2.26 11.11
C GLN A 73 8.18 -1.30 10.09
N LEU A 74 8.94 -0.86 9.08
CA LEU A 74 8.43 -0.02 7.99
C LEU A 74 7.54 -0.85 7.05
N VAL A 75 7.95 -2.09 6.75
CA VAL A 75 7.13 -3.03 5.98
C VAL A 75 5.83 -3.35 6.71
N ALA A 76 5.89 -3.61 8.02
CA ALA A 76 4.69 -3.81 8.84
C ALA A 76 3.77 -2.58 8.83
N ALA A 77 4.32 -1.38 9.00
CA ALA A 77 3.53 -0.14 8.95
C ALA A 77 2.90 0.09 7.57
N MET A 78 3.64 -0.14 6.48
CA MET A 78 3.13 -0.07 5.11
C MET A 78 1.98 -1.06 4.88
N PHE A 79 2.15 -2.30 5.35
CA PHE A 79 1.13 -3.33 5.32
C PHE A 79 -0.14 -2.90 6.08
N GLU A 80 -0.02 -2.53 7.35
CA GLU A 80 -1.14 -2.18 8.22
C GLU A 80 -1.91 -0.95 7.72
N THR A 81 -1.19 0.08 7.28
CA THR A 81 -1.81 1.30 6.74
C THR A 81 -2.51 1.05 5.41
N GLY A 82 -1.98 0.18 4.55
CA GLY A 82 -2.65 -0.23 3.31
C GLY A 82 -3.94 -1.01 3.58
N VAL A 83 -3.90 -1.99 4.48
CA VAL A 83 -5.10 -2.73 4.93
C VAL A 83 -6.14 -1.79 5.53
N ALA A 84 -5.71 -0.84 6.37
CA ALA A 84 -6.60 0.16 6.95
C ALA A 84 -7.27 1.03 5.87
N ALA A 85 -6.51 1.49 4.86
CA ALA A 85 -7.05 2.27 3.75
C ALA A 85 -8.09 1.48 2.93
N ILE A 86 -7.83 0.20 2.65
CA ILE A 86 -8.75 -0.66 1.90
C ILE A 86 -10.06 -0.89 2.63
N LYS A 87 -10.00 -1.09 3.96
CA LYS A 87 -11.19 -1.43 4.77
C LYS A 87 -12.12 -0.24 5.02
N VAL A 88 -11.64 0.98 4.83
CA VAL A 88 -12.45 2.19 5.03
C VAL A 88 -13.39 2.37 3.84
N PRO A 89 -14.69 2.63 4.02
CA PRO A 89 -15.61 2.71 2.90
C PRO A 89 -15.23 3.76 1.85
N ALA A 90 -15.35 3.41 0.58
CA ALA A 90 -15.12 4.33 -0.52
C ALA A 90 -16.28 5.31 -0.68
N ALA A 91 -15.96 6.56 -0.99
CA ALA A 91 -16.92 7.61 -1.30
C ALA A 91 -17.37 7.59 -2.77
N ASN A 92 -16.55 7.04 -3.67
CA ASN A 92 -16.82 6.97 -5.11
C ASN A 92 -15.99 5.85 -5.78
N ALA A 93 -16.25 5.61 -7.07
CA ALA A 93 -15.56 4.56 -7.84
C ALA A 93 -14.05 4.77 -8.00
N VAL A 94 -13.56 6.02 -7.96
CA VAL A 94 -12.11 6.31 -8.06
C VAL A 94 -11.37 5.80 -6.82
N GLU A 95 -11.99 5.93 -5.64
CA GLU A 95 -11.43 5.39 -4.40
C GLU A 95 -11.39 3.85 -4.42
N VAL A 96 -12.41 3.18 -4.96
CA VAL A 96 -12.38 1.72 -5.17
C VAL A 96 -11.23 1.31 -6.08
N ALA A 97 -11.06 2.00 -7.22
CA ALA A 97 -9.93 1.75 -8.11
C ALA A 97 -8.58 1.92 -7.40
N THR A 98 -8.49 2.92 -6.50
CA THR A 98 -7.30 3.16 -5.70
C THR A 98 -7.05 2.03 -4.70
N LYS A 99 -8.08 1.51 -4.03
CA LYS A 99 -7.96 0.32 -3.16
C LYS A 99 -7.42 -0.89 -3.91
N LEU A 100 -7.92 -1.15 -5.12
CA LEU A 100 -7.43 -2.24 -5.97
C LEU A 100 -5.95 -2.05 -6.35
N ALA A 101 -5.52 -0.80 -6.57
CA ALA A 101 -4.11 -0.49 -6.80
C ALA A 101 -3.24 -0.78 -5.57
N ILE A 102 -3.71 -0.47 -4.35
CA ILE A 102 -3.01 -0.81 -3.10
C ILE A 102 -2.87 -2.33 -2.96
N ILE A 103 -3.98 -3.08 -3.14
CA ILE A 103 -3.97 -4.56 -3.08
C ILE A 103 -2.96 -5.14 -4.06
N ARG A 104 -2.88 -4.58 -5.27
CA ARG A 104 -1.95 -5.01 -6.30
C ARG A 104 -0.50 -4.68 -5.98
N ALA A 105 -0.23 -3.48 -5.47
CA ALA A 105 1.13 -3.05 -5.16
C ALA A 105 1.73 -3.88 -4.01
N GLN A 106 0.92 -4.28 -3.03
CA GLN A 106 1.35 -5.01 -1.84
C GLN A 106 1.13 -6.52 -1.92
N GLU A 107 0.69 -7.03 -3.07
CA GLU A 107 0.47 -8.46 -3.34
C GLU A 107 -0.35 -9.18 -2.24
N TYR A 108 -1.37 -8.50 -1.67
CA TYR A 108 -2.08 -9.01 -0.48
C TYR A 108 -2.74 -10.38 -0.66
N TRP A 109 -2.96 -10.83 -1.91
CA TRP A 109 -3.47 -12.18 -2.20
C TRP A 109 -2.56 -13.29 -1.64
N ASP A 110 -1.28 -13.02 -1.43
CA ASP A 110 -0.31 -13.98 -0.87
C ASP A 110 -0.33 -14.01 0.68
N CYS A 111 -1.05 -13.09 1.34
CA CYS A 111 -1.12 -12.99 2.80
C CYS A 111 -2.15 -13.94 3.46
N GLY A 112 -2.79 -14.80 2.68
CA GLY A 112 -3.74 -15.80 3.16
C GLY A 112 -5.10 -15.26 3.58
N GLY A 113 -5.96 -16.17 4.05
CA GLY A 113 -7.39 -15.91 4.28
C GLY A 113 -7.68 -14.88 5.38
N GLU A 114 -6.88 -14.82 6.45
CA GLU A 114 -7.10 -13.90 7.57
C GLU A 114 -7.02 -12.42 7.15
N THR A 115 -6.16 -12.12 6.18
CA THR A 115 -6.02 -10.77 5.60
C THR A 115 -6.97 -10.57 4.42
N MET A 116 -7.09 -11.55 3.53
CA MET A 116 -7.84 -11.37 2.29
C MET A 116 -9.35 -11.42 2.44
N ILE A 117 -9.89 -12.23 3.36
CA ILE A 117 -11.33 -12.26 3.63
C ILE A 117 -11.88 -10.87 4.01
N PRO A 118 -11.31 -10.14 5.00
CA PRO A 118 -11.81 -8.81 5.33
C PRO A 118 -11.60 -7.78 4.21
N ILE A 119 -10.55 -7.91 3.38
CA ILE A 119 -10.35 -7.07 2.19
C ILE A 119 -11.46 -7.30 1.16
N VAL A 120 -11.75 -8.55 0.82
CA VAL A 120 -12.79 -8.89 -0.15
C VAL A 120 -14.17 -8.44 0.34
N ASN A 121 -14.46 -8.62 1.63
CA ASN A 121 -15.71 -8.14 2.23
C ASN A 121 -15.83 -6.61 2.11
N ALA A 122 -14.78 -5.85 2.40
CA ALA A 122 -14.81 -4.39 2.26
C ALA A 122 -15.07 -3.93 0.82
N LEU A 123 -14.47 -4.60 -0.17
CA LEU A 123 -14.73 -4.31 -1.59
C LEU A 123 -16.15 -4.69 -2.01
N ALA A 124 -16.66 -5.82 -1.52
CA ALA A 124 -18.04 -6.25 -1.77
C ALA A 124 -19.05 -5.26 -1.17
N ASP A 125 -18.80 -4.78 0.05
CA ASP A 125 -19.63 -3.78 0.73
C ASP A 125 -19.68 -2.46 -0.05
N ASP A 126 -18.54 -1.99 -0.58
CA ASP A 126 -18.50 -0.81 -1.46
C ASP A 126 -19.31 -1.04 -2.74
N ALA A 127 -19.13 -2.19 -3.40
CA ALA A 127 -19.86 -2.52 -4.62
C ALA A 127 -21.38 -2.56 -4.38
N MET A 128 -21.82 -3.17 -3.28
CA MET A 128 -23.23 -3.23 -2.90
C MET A 128 -23.81 -1.86 -2.56
N ARG A 129 -23.03 -0.99 -1.90
CA ARG A 129 -23.45 0.40 -1.66
C ARG A 129 -23.67 1.15 -2.96
N PHE A 130 -22.74 1.07 -3.90
CA PHE A 130 -22.86 1.78 -5.18
C PHE A 130 -23.97 1.21 -6.06
N ALA A 131 -24.19 -0.10 -6.08
CA ALA A 131 -25.30 -0.72 -6.80
C ALA A 131 -26.68 -0.28 -6.28
N ASN A 132 -26.80 0.00 -4.97
CA ASN A 132 -28.05 0.41 -4.33
C ASN A 132 -28.26 1.94 -4.26
N GLY A 133 -27.49 2.73 -5.03
CA GLY A 133 -27.63 4.20 -5.07
C GLY A 133 -26.96 4.94 -3.90
N GLY A 134 -26.12 4.26 -3.13
CA GLY A 134 -25.31 4.83 -2.05
C GLY A 134 -24.10 5.60 -2.58
N ALA A 135 -24.36 6.83 -3.04
CA ALA A 135 -23.40 7.89 -3.45
C ALA A 135 -22.54 7.63 -4.70
N ALA A 136 -22.61 8.55 -5.66
CA ALA A 136 -21.71 8.72 -6.80
C ALA A 136 -20.75 9.89 -6.56
#